data_AF-A0A8S0YMM7-F1
#
_entry.id   AF-A0A8S0YMM7-F1
#
_cell.length_a   1.000
_cell.length_b   1.000
_cell.length_c   1.000
_cell.angle_alpha   90.00
_cell.angle_beta   90.00
_cell.angle_gamma   90.00
#
_symmetry.space_group_name_H-M   'P 1'
#
loop_
_entity.id
_entity.type
_entity.pdbx_description
1 polymer ?
#
loop_
_entity_poly.entity_id
_entity_poly.type
_entity_poly.pdbx_seq_one_letter_code
_entity_poly.pdbx_strand_id
1 'polypeptide(L)'
;MANSGTPHTNGSQFCITTETCYHLDGTNVVFGRVLAGIGIVREIQRYGDSEHGRPTVDCVIQDCGEILTSSWDVCCRDGTADCLPEYPSDHQDHNISVAELISCIKDIKNVGNCFFGDGEYKSAVRKYQKCLRYLNHVFNDTENIKETETQEHCE
;
A
#
# COMPACT_ATOMS: atom_id res chain seq x y z
N MET A 1 -12.97 -11.99 -13.15
CA MET A 1 -13.05 -11.47 -14.53
C MET A 1 -14.39 -10.79 -14.70
N ALA A 2 -14.40 -9.59 -15.28
CA ALA A 2 -15.64 -8.94 -15.66
C ALA A 2 -16.18 -9.59 -16.95
N ASN A 3 -17.51 -9.64 -17.07
CA ASN A 3 -18.22 -10.30 -18.16
C ASN A 3 -19.52 -9.55 -18.48
N SER A 4 -20.22 -9.94 -19.55
CA SER A 4 -21.46 -9.30 -20.00
C SER A 4 -22.72 -9.92 -19.36
N GLY A 5 -22.59 -10.54 -18.19
CA GLY A 5 -23.71 -11.18 -17.47
C GLY A 5 -24.14 -12.54 -18.02
N THR A 6 -23.44 -13.07 -19.02
CA THR A 6 -23.68 -14.41 -19.58
C THR A 6 -22.39 -15.24 -19.61
N PRO A 7 -22.48 -16.59 -19.52
CA PRO A 7 -21.31 -17.46 -19.52
C PRO A 7 -20.42 -17.22 -20.74
N HIS A 8 -19.10 -17.37 -20.55
CA HIS A 8 -18.09 -17.27 -21.62
C HIS A 8 -18.01 -15.92 -22.34
N THR A 9 -18.40 -14.83 -21.68
CA THR A 9 -18.26 -13.45 -22.21
C THR A 9 -17.12 -12.67 -21.55
N ASN A 10 -16.05 -13.37 -21.12
CA ASN A 10 -14.87 -12.72 -20.57
C ASN A 10 -14.06 -12.05 -21.69
N GLY A 11 -13.71 -10.78 -21.51
CA GLY A 11 -12.74 -10.05 -22.34
C GLY A 11 -11.45 -9.80 -21.56
N SER A 12 -10.92 -8.59 -21.68
CA SER A 12 -9.75 -8.11 -20.93
C SER A 12 -10.10 -7.40 -19.62
N GLN A 13 -11.38 -7.09 -19.39
CA GLN A 13 -11.81 -6.36 -18.21
C GLN A 13 -11.72 -7.23 -16.95
N PHE A 14 -11.12 -6.68 -15.90
CA PHE A 14 -11.02 -7.31 -14.60
C PHE A 14 -11.37 -6.32 -13.49
N CYS A 15 -11.64 -6.86 -12.31
CA CYS A 15 -11.90 -6.09 -11.09
C CYS A 15 -11.06 -6.68 -9.96
N ILE A 16 -10.65 -5.82 -9.03
CA ILE A 16 -10.01 -6.22 -7.77
C ILE A 16 -11.03 -5.93 -6.66
N THR A 17 -11.38 -6.96 -5.89
CA THR A 17 -12.29 -6.82 -4.76
C THR A 17 -11.55 -6.28 -3.55
N THR A 18 -12.06 -5.23 -2.91
CA THR A 18 -11.51 -4.70 -1.64
C THR A 18 -12.25 -5.23 -0.41
N GLU A 19 -13.39 -5.86 -0.61
CA GLU A 19 -14.27 -6.47 0.39
C GLU A 19 -14.82 -7.81 -0.13
N THR A 20 -15.42 -8.60 0.75
CA THR A 20 -16.02 -9.90 0.39
C THR A 20 -17.26 -9.71 -0.50
N CYS A 21 -17.30 -10.36 -1.66
CA CYS A 21 -18.33 -10.17 -2.67
C CYS A 21 -19.07 -11.48 -3.04
N TYR A 22 -19.85 -12.04 -2.10
CA TYR A 22 -20.56 -13.32 -2.30
C TYR A 22 -21.50 -13.34 -3.52
N HIS A 23 -22.01 -12.18 -3.93
CA HIS A 23 -22.90 -12.05 -5.08
C HIS A 23 -22.21 -12.32 -6.44
N LEU A 24 -20.87 -12.38 -6.46
CA LEU A 24 -20.08 -12.70 -7.66
C LEU A 24 -19.76 -14.21 -7.77
N ASP A 25 -20.05 -14.98 -6.73
CA ASP A 25 -19.77 -16.41 -6.68
C ASP A 25 -20.53 -17.15 -7.79
N GLY A 26 -19.83 -18.05 -8.49
CA GLY A 26 -20.39 -18.79 -9.63
C GLY A 26 -20.62 -17.97 -10.90
N THR A 27 -20.53 -16.64 -10.85
CA THR A 27 -20.76 -15.74 -11.98
C THR A 27 -19.46 -15.19 -12.56
N ASN A 28 -18.53 -14.79 -11.69
CA ASN A 28 -17.25 -14.21 -12.10
C ASN A 28 -16.10 -15.18 -11.81
N VAL A 29 -15.21 -15.37 -12.78
CA VAL A 29 -14.04 -16.23 -12.62
C VAL A 29 -12.99 -15.53 -11.75
N VAL A 30 -12.61 -16.15 -10.63
CA VAL A 30 -11.45 -15.74 -9.80
C VAL A 30 -10.18 -16.33 -10.42
N PHE A 31 -9.17 -15.48 -10.65
CA PHE A 31 -7.94 -15.87 -11.36
C PHE A 31 -6.65 -15.42 -10.67
N GLY A 32 -6.74 -14.76 -9.50
CA GLY A 32 -5.57 -14.28 -8.78
C GLY A 32 -5.93 -13.54 -7.49
N ARG A 33 -4.90 -13.12 -6.76
CA ARG A 33 -5.02 -12.27 -5.56
C ARG A 33 -3.91 -11.24 -5.54
N VAL A 34 -4.17 -10.09 -4.92
CA VAL A 34 -3.14 -9.07 -4.67
C VAL A 34 -2.19 -9.59 -3.59
N LEU A 35 -0.89 -9.55 -3.86
CA LEU A 35 0.15 -10.00 -2.93
C LEU A 35 0.84 -8.82 -2.23
N ALA A 36 0.95 -7.69 -2.91
CA ALA A 36 1.44 -6.42 -2.36
C ALA A 36 0.70 -5.25 -3.04
N GLY A 37 0.63 -4.10 -2.36
CA GLY A 37 0.02 -2.88 -2.90
C GLY A 37 -1.49 -2.80 -2.71
N ILE A 38 -2.07 -3.60 -1.79
CA ILE A 38 -3.51 -3.52 -1.49
C ILE A 38 -3.90 -2.13 -0.95
N GLY A 39 -2.97 -1.44 -0.28
CA GLY A 39 -3.15 -0.05 0.15
C GLY A 39 -3.41 0.90 -1.03
N ILE A 40 -2.70 0.70 -2.15
CA ILE A 40 -2.87 1.48 -3.39
C ILE A 40 -4.24 1.20 -4.01
N VAL A 41 -4.65 -0.08 -4.05
CA VAL A 41 -6.00 -0.45 -4.53
C VAL A 41 -7.10 0.25 -3.72
N ARG A 42 -6.94 0.30 -2.39
CA ARG A 42 -7.86 1.03 -1.49
C ARG A 42 -7.79 2.54 -1.69
N GLU A 43 -6.65 3.09 -2.05
CA GLU A 43 -6.53 4.52 -2.41
C GLU A 43 -7.30 4.83 -3.69
N ILE A 44 -7.15 4.01 -4.74
CA ILE A 44 -7.89 4.13 -6.00
C ILE A 44 -9.41 4.08 -5.74
N GLN A 45 -9.86 3.16 -4.87
CA GLN A 45 -11.27 3.04 -4.50
C GLN A 45 -11.86 4.35 -3.95
N ARG A 46 -11.09 5.15 -3.19
CA ARG A 46 -11.57 6.39 -2.57
C ARG A 46 -11.90 7.49 -3.59
N TYR A 47 -11.37 7.38 -4.80
CA TYR A 47 -11.64 8.34 -5.86
C TYR A 47 -12.91 8.02 -6.64
N GLY A 48 -13.59 6.89 -6.40
CA GLY A 48 -14.86 6.58 -7.03
C GLY A 48 -15.99 7.50 -6.56
N ASP A 49 -16.78 8.02 -7.50
CA ASP A 49 -18.00 8.76 -7.18
C ASP A 49 -19.09 7.86 -6.57
N SER A 50 -20.07 8.49 -5.93
CA SER A 50 -21.16 7.78 -5.24
C SER A 50 -22.24 7.23 -6.16
N GLU A 51 -22.37 7.77 -7.38
CA GLU A 51 -23.47 7.42 -8.28
C GLU A 51 -23.16 6.21 -9.16
N HIS A 52 -21.95 6.17 -9.71
CA HIS A 52 -21.58 5.22 -10.77
C HIS A 52 -20.23 4.55 -10.52
N GLY A 53 -19.56 4.87 -9.41
CA GLY A 53 -18.22 4.39 -9.10
C GLY A 53 -17.18 4.88 -10.10
N ARG A 54 -17.44 5.97 -10.83
CA ARG A 54 -16.49 6.51 -11.80
C ARG A 54 -15.38 7.25 -11.05
N PRO A 55 -14.11 7.02 -11.38
CA PRO A 55 -13.02 7.78 -10.79
C PRO A 55 -13.18 9.28 -11.04
N THR A 56 -13.08 10.07 -9.98
CA THR A 56 -13.08 11.54 -10.00
C THR A 56 -11.74 12.11 -10.47
N VAL A 57 -10.72 11.27 -10.57
CA VAL A 57 -9.38 11.57 -11.08
C VAL A 57 -8.96 10.47 -12.05
N ASP A 58 -8.06 10.81 -12.98
CA ASP A 58 -7.52 9.83 -13.91
C ASP A 58 -6.73 8.75 -13.17
N CYS A 59 -7.20 7.51 -13.27
CA CYS A 59 -6.58 6.33 -12.70
C CYS A 59 -6.14 5.41 -13.84
N VAL A 60 -4.88 5.53 -14.24
CA VAL A 60 -4.30 4.79 -15.38
C VAL A 60 -3.22 3.83 -14.90
N ILE A 61 -3.15 2.66 -15.54
CA ILE A 61 -2.00 1.76 -15.40
C ILE A 61 -0.88 2.35 -16.25
N GLN A 62 0.08 3.00 -15.60
CA GLN A 62 1.19 3.66 -16.29
C GLN A 62 2.19 2.66 -16.87
N ASP A 63 2.42 1.54 -16.18
CA ASP A 63 3.31 0.46 -16.61
C ASP A 63 2.85 -0.88 -16.04
N CYS A 64 3.19 -1.98 -16.71
CA CYS A 64 2.86 -3.34 -16.29
C CYS A 64 3.81 -4.38 -16.90
N GLY A 65 3.97 -5.51 -16.21
CA GLY A 65 4.79 -6.62 -16.69
C GLY A 65 4.69 -7.86 -15.82
N GLU A 66 5.51 -8.86 -16.14
CA GLU A 66 5.63 -10.09 -15.37
C GLU A 66 6.88 -10.04 -14.47
N ILE A 67 6.73 -10.40 -13.21
CA ILE A 67 7.84 -10.50 -12.26
C ILE A 67 8.33 -11.95 -12.26
N LEU A 68 9.51 -12.18 -12.85
CA LEU A 68 10.10 -13.51 -12.98
C LEU A 68 10.95 -13.94 -11.77
N THR A 69 11.32 -12.98 -10.92
CA THR A 69 12.18 -13.20 -9.75
C THR A 69 11.37 -13.31 -8.47
N SER A 70 11.89 -14.09 -7.51
CA SER A 70 11.30 -14.18 -6.17
C SER A 70 11.44 -12.90 -5.34
N SER A 71 12.35 -12.01 -5.72
CA SER A 71 12.47 -10.67 -5.14
C SER A 71 11.62 -9.70 -5.96
N TRP A 72 10.47 -9.32 -5.41
CA TRP A 72 9.63 -8.23 -5.92
C TRP A 72 9.92 -6.94 -5.16
N ASP A 73 10.45 -5.94 -5.84
CA ASP A 73 10.68 -4.64 -5.22
C ASP A 73 9.38 -3.82 -5.24
N VAL A 74 8.81 -3.58 -4.06
CA VAL A 74 7.61 -2.75 -3.85
C VAL A 74 7.94 -1.36 -3.31
N CYS A 75 9.24 -1.05 -3.18
CA CYS A 75 9.74 0.20 -2.67
C CYS A 75 9.70 1.31 -3.73
N CYS A 76 9.67 2.56 -3.27
CA CYS A 76 9.64 3.72 -4.15
C CYS A 76 10.97 3.85 -4.92
N ARG A 77 10.96 3.59 -6.23
CA ARG A 77 12.09 3.83 -7.13
C ARG A 77 11.99 5.16 -7.87
N ASP A 78 11.74 6.23 -7.14
CA ASP A 78 11.67 7.59 -7.71
C ASP A 78 13.05 8.29 -7.73
N GLY A 79 14.14 7.55 -7.50
CA GLY A 79 15.51 8.08 -7.44
C GLY A 79 15.85 8.80 -6.14
N THR A 80 14.95 8.78 -5.15
CA THR A 80 15.18 9.37 -3.84
C THR A 80 15.77 8.37 -2.85
N ALA A 81 16.15 8.83 -1.65
CA ALA A 81 16.64 7.98 -0.56
C ALA A 81 15.52 7.16 0.13
N ASP A 82 14.28 7.25 -0.35
CA ASP A 82 13.13 6.53 0.18
C ASP A 82 13.12 5.06 -0.28
N CYS A 83 13.61 4.18 0.58
CA CYS A 83 13.68 2.75 0.32
C CYS A 83 12.52 1.94 0.91
N LEU A 84 11.46 2.59 1.41
CA LEU A 84 10.32 1.86 1.98
C LEU A 84 9.22 1.62 0.94
N PRO A 85 8.38 0.59 1.10
CA PRO A 85 7.12 0.45 0.37
C PRO A 85 6.18 1.65 0.58
N GLU A 86 5.20 1.87 -0.29
CA GLU A 86 4.23 2.97 -0.12
C GLU A 86 3.38 2.82 1.15
N TYR A 87 3.06 1.58 1.51
CA TYR A 87 2.27 1.20 2.69
C TYR A 87 3.06 0.25 3.60
N PRO A 88 3.01 0.44 4.93
CA PRO A 88 3.75 -0.41 5.86
C PRO A 88 3.38 -1.90 5.80
N SER A 89 2.13 -2.22 5.45
CA SER A 89 1.65 -3.60 5.30
C SER A 89 2.38 -4.40 4.23
N ASP A 90 3.03 -3.73 3.28
CA ASP A 90 3.77 -4.37 2.19
C ASP A 90 5.27 -4.54 2.54
N HIS A 91 5.70 -4.16 3.76
CA HIS A 91 7.06 -4.34 4.24
C HIS A 91 7.32 -5.81 4.57
N GLN A 92 8.15 -6.46 3.76
CA GLN A 92 8.45 -7.90 3.90
C GLN A 92 9.41 -8.22 5.04
N ASP A 93 10.27 -7.26 5.40
CA ASP A 93 11.26 -7.49 6.46
C ASP A 93 10.64 -7.18 7.82
N HIS A 94 10.15 -8.23 8.49
CA HIS A 94 9.55 -8.13 9.82
C HIS A 94 10.59 -7.92 10.94
N ASN A 95 11.88 -7.96 10.63
CA ASN A 95 12.98 -7.84 11.60
C ASN A 95 13.64 -6.45 11.61
N ILE A 96 13.11 -5.46 10.89
CA ILE A 96 13.63 -4.09 10.98
C ILE A 96 13.42 -3.56 12.40
N SER A 97 14.50 -3.06 13.02
CA SER A 97 14.38 -2.47 14.35
C SER A 97 13.60 -1.15 14.29
N VAL A 98 12.94 -0.77 15.39
CA VAL A 98 12.27 0.54 15.49
C VAL A 98 13.25 1.67 15.20
N ALA A 99 14.51 1.56 15.64
CA ALA A 99 15.54 2.56 15.39
C ALA A 99 15.86 2.72 13.89
N GLU A 100 16.01 1.62 13.16
CA GLU A 100 16.23 1.63 11.71
C GLU A 100 15.02 2.18 10.96
N LEU A 101 13.81 1.75 11.34
CA LEU A 101 12.59 2.23 10.72
C LEU A 101 12.39 3.74 10.93
N ILE A 102 12.68 4.25 12.13
CA ILE A 102 12.67 5.70 12.42
C ILE A 102 13.74 6.44 11.59
N SER A 103 14.90 5.83 11.35
CA SER A 103 15.90 6.38 10.44
C SER A 103 15.35 6.50 9.01
N CYS A 104 14.72 5.44 8.48
CA CYS A 104 14.08 5.47 7.16
C CYS A 104 12.97 6.54 7.09
N ILE A 105 12.13 6.67 8.12
CA ILE A 105 11.08 7.71 8.19
C ILE A 105 11.71 9.11 8.14
N LYS A 106 12.85 9.32 8.81
CA LYS A 106 13.59 10.58 8.76
C LYS A 106 14.08 10.87 7.34
N ASP A 107 14.57 9.86 6.62
CA ASP A 107 15.02 10.02 5.24
C ASP A 107 13.86 10.37 4.31
N ILE A 108 12.71 9.72 4.45
CA ILE A 108 11.48 10.06 3.69
C ILE A 108 11.06 11.52 3.96
N LYS A 109 11.11 11.95 5.22
CA LYS A 109 10.80 13.34 5.60
C LYS A 109 11.77 14.32 4.94
N ASN A 110 13.06 14.00 4.92
CA ASN A 110 14.08 14.84 4.29
C ASN A 110 13.85 14.94 2.78
N VAL A 111 13.51 13.83 2.12
CA VAL A 111 13.11 13.84 0.70
C VAL A 111 11.88 14.73 0.48
N GLY A 112 10.87 14.65 1.36
CA GLY A 112 9.72 15.54 1.32
C GLY A 112 10.09 17.03 1.45
N ASN A 113 11.06 17.36 2.30
CA ASN A 113 11.56 18.72 2.45
C ASN A 113 12.30 19.22 1.21
N CYS A 114 13.07 18.36 0.53
CA CYS A 114 13.70 18.71 -0.75
C CYS A 114 12.62 19.08 -1.77
N PHE A 115 11.62 18.22 -1.99
CA PHE A 115 10.51 18.52 -2.90
C PHE A 115 9.75 19.79 -2.52
N PHE A 116 9.56 20.05 -1.23
CA PHE A 116 8.91 21.27 -0.76
C PHE A 116 9.75 22.52 -1.10
N GLY A 117 11.07 22.45 -0.91
CA GLY A 117 12.01 23.51 -1.27
C GLY A 117 12.06 23.79 -2.78
N ASP A 118 11.92 22.74 -3.58
CA ASP A 118 11.90 22.81 -5.05
C ASP A 118 10.54 23.27 -5.63
N GLY A 119 9.52 23.47 -4.79
CA GLY A 119 8.17 23.87 -5.20
C GLY A 119 7.28 22.70 -5.67
N GLU A 120 7.76 21.46 -5.56
CA GLU A 120 7.02 20.24 -5.88
C GLU A 120 6.09 19.79 -4.74
N TYR A 121 5.09 20.60 -4.44
CA TYR A 121 4.24 20.39 -3.27
C TYR A 121 3.46 19.07 -3.28
N LYS A 122 3.06 18.56 -4.45
CA LYS A 122 2.36 17.27 -4.56
C LYS A 122 3.26 16.11 -4.13
N SER A 123 4.50 16.08 -4.63
CA SER A 123 5.53 15.09 -4.28
C SER A 123 5.87 15.19 -2.79
N ALA A 124 6.03 16.40 -2.26
CA ALA A 124 6.27 16.65 -0.85
C ALA A 124 5.15 16.10 0.04
N VAL A 125 3.88 16.44 -0.26
CA VAL A 125 2.71 15.96 0.49
C VAL A 125 2.64 14.43 0.48
N ARG A 126 2.91 13.78 -0.66
CA ARG A 126 2.95 12.31 -0.75
C ARG A 126 3.97 11.72 0.22
N LYS A 127 5.20 12.27 0.26
CA LYS A 127 6.25 11.82 1.18
C LYS A 127 5.87 12.07 2.65
N TYR A 128 5.27 13.21 2.98
CA TYR A 128 4.80 13.47 4.34
C TYR A 128 3.66 12.55 4.78
N GLN A 129 2.70 12.28 3.91
CA GLN A 129 1.64 11.31 4.17
C GLN A 129 2.20 9.90 4.39
N LYS A 130 3.22 9.52 3.62
CA LYS A 130 3.96 8.27 3.83
C LYS A 130 4.61 8.21 5.20
N CYS A 131 5.32 9.27 5.63
CA CYS A 131 5.87 9.35 6.98
C CYS A 131 4.79 9.13 8.05
N LEU A 132 3.63 9.78 7.92
CA LEU A 132 2.52 9.63 8.88
C LEU A 132 1.99 8.19 8.92
N ARG A 133 1.86 7.53 7.77
CA ARG A 133 1.45 6.11 7.72
C ARG A 133 2.41 5.21 8.49
N TYR A 134 3.71 5.39 8.29
CA TYR A 134 4.74 4.61 8.98
C TYR A 134 4.83 4.93 10.46
N LEU A 135 4.73 6.21 10.85
CA LEU A 135 4.68 6.58 12.26
C LEU A 135 3.48 5.94 12.96
N ASN A 136 2.28 6.01 12.37
CA ASN A 136 1.10 5.38 12.93
C ASN A 136 1.24 3.86 13.04
N HIS A 137 1.90 3.22 12.07
CA HIS A 137 2.21 1.79 12.15
C HIS A 137 3.11 1.47 13.34
N VAL A 138 4.23 2.20 13.50
CA VAL A 138 5.13 2.06 14.66
C VAL A 138 4.39 2.29 15.97
N PHE A 139 3.55 3.32 16.06
CA PHE A 139 2.76 3.60 17.26
C PHE A 139 1.81 2.44 17.61
N ASN A 140 1.07 1.92 16.63
CA ASN A 140 0.17 0.79 16.83
C ASN A 140 0.92 -0.48 17.23
N ASP A 141 2.10 -0.73 16.66
CA ASP A 141 2.94 -1.87 17.02
C ASP A 141 3.49 -1.72 18.45
N THR A 142 3.87 -0.50 18.87
CA THR A 142 4.27 -0.24 20.26
C THR A 142 3.11 -0.29 21.24
N GLU A 143 1.88 0.02 20.83
CA GLU A 143 0.70 -0.15 21.70
C GLU A 143 0.29 -1.62 21.86
N ASN A 144 0.61 -2.48 20.88
CA ASN A 144 0.55 -3.94 21.03
C ASN A 144 1.62 -4.48 21.98
N ILE A 145 2.63 -3.66 22.34
CA ILE A 145 3.57 -3.90 23.44
C ILE A 145 3.00 -3.21 24.70
N LYS A 146 1.92 -3.77 25.26
CA LYS A 146 1.51 -3.49 26.64
C LYS A 146 1.59 -4.77 27.46
N GLU A 147 2.45 -4.71 28.48
CA GLU A 147 2.73 -5.66 29.57
C GLU A 147 3.53 -6.93 29.21
N THR A 148 4.86 -6.80 29.11
CA THR A 148 5.76 -7.94 29.38
C THR A 148 7.05 -7.49 30.09
N GLU A 149 6.91 -6.74 31.18
CA GLU A 149 7.95 -6.48 32.19
C GLU A 149 7.15 -6.33 33.51
N THR A 150 7.34 -7.05 34.63
CA THR A 150 8.49 -7.77 35.18
C THR A 150 7.96 -8.74 36.25
N GLN A 151 8.25 -10.04 36.16
CA GLN A 151 8.03 -10.96 37.28
C GLN A 151 9.21 -11.92 37.39
N GLU A 152 10.40 -11.40 37.67
CA GLU A 152 11.51 -12.18 38.21
C GLU A 152 12.26 -11.39 39.29
N HIS A 153 12.62 -12.10 40.35
CA HIS A 153 13.46 -11.73 41.50
C HIS A 153 12.83 -11.02 42.71
N CYS A 154 12.11 -11.79 43.52
CA CYS A 154 12.22 -11.80 44.99
C CYS A 154 11.84 -13.20 45.52
N GLU A 155 12.79 -14.13 45.48
CA GLU A 155 12.95 -15.22 46.47
C GLU A 155 14.44 -15.38 46.76
#